data_AF-A0A3D0HRD1-F1
#
_entry.id   AF-A0A3D0HRD1-F1
#
_cell.length_a   1.000
_cell.length_b   1.000
_cell.length_c   1.000
_cell.angle_alpha   90.00
_cell.angle_beta   90.00
_cell.angle_gamma   90.00
#
_symmetry.space_group_name_H-M   'P 1'
#
loop_
_entity.id
_entity.type
_entity.pdbx_description
1 polymer ?
#
loop_
_entity_poly.entity_id
_entity_poly.type
_entity_poly.pdbx_seq_one_letter_code
_entity_poly.pdbx_strand_id
1 'polypeptide(L)'
;KCKGYPGHEIAEMALGRLYELTGEDRYLKLAAFFVDERGKKPYYFDKEHGIVRDPGEDNDDYYHQAHLPVREQKEAVGHAVRAVYLYTGMAIIAKYKNDDTLQAACERLWDSMTNEKMYITGGIGGTPEGEAFSYPFHLPNDRMYNESCAAIGLAFFARRMLEMTPNNKYADEMERAIYNTVLGGMALDG
;
A
#
# COMPACT_ATOMS: atom_id res chain seq x y z
N LYS A 1 -4.78 9.75 -25.13
CA LYS A 1 -5.48 8.97 -24.07
C LYS A 1 -4.93 9.41 -22.72
N CYS A 2 -5.78 9.61 -21.72
CA CYS A 2 -5.37 10.02 -20.37
C CYS A 2 -4.50 8.92 -19.74
N LYS A 3 -3.38 9.29 -19.11
CA LYS A 3 -2.52 8.37 -18.35
C LYS A 3 -2.68 8.63 -16.86
N GLY A 4 -3.90 8.43 -16.37
CA GLY A 4 -4.26 8.64 -14.97
C GLY A 4 -4.36 7.35 -14.18
N TYR A 5 -4.38 7.49 -12.86
CA TYR A 5 -4.59 6.45 -11.88
C TYR A 5 -5.48 7.01 -10.74
N PRO A 6 -6.24 6.18 -10.01
CA PRO A 6 -7.16 6.67 -8.99
C PRO A 6 -6.41 7.26 -7.78
N GLY A 7 -6.98 8.28 -7.12
CA GLY A 7 -6.43 8.83 -5.87
C GLY A 7 -6.53 7.89 -4.66
N HIS A 8 -7.32 6.82 -4.74
CA HIS A 8 -7.30 5.76 -3.74
C HIS A 8 -7.07 4.42 -4.46
N GLU A 9 -6.02 3.74 -4.04
CA GLU A 9 -5.57 2.44 -4.54
C GLU A 9 -6.54 1.37 -4.10
N ILE A 10 -6.91 0.51 -5.05
CA ILE A 10 -7.79 -0.64 -4.87
C ILE A 10 -7.97 -1.36 -6.21
N ALA A 11 -8.02 -0.58 -7.30
CA ALA A 11 -8.24 -1.09 -8.64
C ALA A 11 -7.15 -2.10 -9.03
N GLU A 12 -5.91 -1.86 -8.61
CA GLU A 12 -4.75 -2.69 -8.86
C GLU A 12 -4.91 -4.09 -8.27
N MET A 13 -5.26 -4.19 -6.98
CA MET A 13 -5.51 -5.47 -6.33
C MET A 13 -6.79 -6.16 -6.85
N ALA A 14 -7.83 -5.39 -7.15
CA ALA A 14 -9.10 -5.93 -7.66
C ALA A 14 -8.94 -6.51 -9.07
N LEU A 15 -8.24 -5.80 -9.96
CA LEU A 15 -7.90 -6.29 -11.30
C LEU A 15 -6.95 -7.49 -11.23
N GLY A 16 -6.02 -7.51 -10.28
CA GLY A 16 -5.19 -8.67 -9.98
C GLY A 16 -6.02 -9.90 -9.63
N ARG A 17 -6.98 -9.78 -8.69
CA ARG A 17 -7.95 -10.85 -8.37
C ARG A 17 -8.78 -11.28 -9.57
N LEU A 18 -9.22 -10.34 -10.40
CA LEU A 18 -10.02 -10.65 -11.58
C LEU A 18 -9.20 -11.44 -12.61
N TYR A 19 -7.92 -11.11 -12.78
CA TYR A 19 -6.99 -11.91 -13.58
C TYR A 19 -6.85 -13.33 -13.03
N GLU A 20 -6.67 -13.52 -11.72
CA GLU A 20 -6.55 -14.86 -11.11
C GLU A 20 -7.77 -15.74 -11.39
N LEU A 21 -8.97 -15.14 -11.37
CA LEU A 21 -10.21 -15.85 -11.62
C LEU A 21 -10.44 -16.18 -13.09
N THR A 22 -10.04 -15.29 -14.00
CA THR A 22 -10.46 -15.34 -15.41
C THR A 22 -9.35 -15.77 -16.37
N GLY A 23 -8.08 -15.62 -15.98
CA GLY A 23 -6.92 -15.75 -16.87
C GLY A 23 -6.79 -14.65 -17.92
N GLU A 24 -7.65 -13.61 -17.90
CA GLU A 24 -7.66 -12.55 -18.90
C GLU A 24 -6.56 -11.51 -18.63
N ASP A 25 -5.53 -11.57 -19.45
CA ASP A 25 -4.30 -10.78 -19.33
C ASP A 25 -4.51 -9.27 -19.42
N ARG A 26 -5.59 -8.78 -20.05
CA ARG A 26 -5.92 -7.34 -20.06
C ARG A 26 -6.08 -6.77 -18.65
N TYR A 27 -6.57 -7.55 -17.69
CA TYR A 27 -6.74 -7.09 -16.31
C TYR A 27 -5.41 -6.93 -15.60
N LEU A 28 -4.50 -7.91 -15.73
CA LEU A 28 -3.15 -7.82 -15.16
C LEU A 28 -2.35 -6.68 -15.79
N LYS A 29 -2.49 -6.48 -17.11
CA LYS A 29 -1.87 -5.34 -17.82
C LYS A 29 -2.37 -4.00 -17.33
N LEU A 30 -3.67 -3.86 -17.09
CA LEU A 30 -4.25 -2.63 -16.56
C LEU A 30 -3.85 -2.38 -15.11
N ALA A 31 -3.83 -3.41 -14.27
CA ALA A 31 -3.35 -3.31 -12.89
C ALA A 31 -1.89 -2.80 -12.84
N ALA A 32 -1.02 -3.42 -13.64
CA ALA A 32 0.38 -3.01 -13.75
C ALA A 32 0.53 -1.60 -14.31
N PHE A 33 -0.29 -1.21 -15.28
CA PHE A 33 -0.29 0.17 -15.78
C PHE A 33 -0.53 1.19 -14.66
N PHE A 34 -1.53 0.98 -13.79
CA PHE A 34 -1.80 1.90 -12.69
C PHE A 34 -0.64 1.97 -11.69
N VAL A 35 -0.07 0.82 -11.31
CA VAL A 35 1.10 0.76 -10.41
C VAL A 35 2.32 1.45 -11.02
N ASP A 36 2.61 1.17 -12.29
CA ASP A 36 3.79 1.69 -12.96
C ASP A 36 3.66 3.20 -13.25
N GLU A 37 2.46 3.73 -13.46
CA GLU A 37 2.24 5.15 -13.77
C GLU A 37 2.22 6.03 -12.51
N ARG A 38 1.93 5.46 -11.33
CA ARG A 38 1.88 6.18 -10.06
C ARG A 38 3.23 6.85 -9.75
N GLY A 39 3.18 8.15 -9.44
CA GLY A 39 4.35 8.96 -9.08
C GLY A 39 5.31 9.31 -10.21
N LYS A 40 4.98 9.02 -11.49
CA LYS A 40 5.79 9.47 -12.63
C LYS A 40 5.60 10.96 -12.92
N LYS A 41 6.68 11.61 -13.35
CA LYS A 41 6.65 12.96 -13.94
C LYS A 41 6.25 12.91 -15.43
N PRO A 42 5.52 13.93 -15.93
CA PRO A 42 4.83 14.97 -15.15
C PRO A 42 3.68 14.37 -14.34
N TYR A 43 3.48 14.87 -13.11
CA TYR A 43 2.53 14.28 -12.18
C TYR A 43 1.10 14.39 -12.69
N TYR A 44 0.38 13.27 -12.66
CA TYR A 44 -0.99 13.19 -13.17
C TYR A 44 -1.94 14.15 -12.43
N PHE A 45 -1.89 14.17 -11.09
CA PHE A 45 -2.78 15.01 -10.29
C PHE A 45 -2.51 16.50 -10.47
N ASP A 46 -1.25 16.92 -10.65
CA ASP A 46 -0.95 18.32 -10.98
C ASP A 46 -1.63 18.73 -12.28
N LYS A 47 -1.52 17.87 -13.31
CA LYS A 47 -2.16 18.11 -14.61
C LYS A 47 -3.69 18.12 -14.51
N GLU A 48 -4.27 17.23 -13.71
CA GLU A 48 -5.72 17.16 -13.49
C GLU A 48 -6.25 18.38 -12.74
N HIS A 49 -5.48 18.90 -11.77
CA HIS A 49 -5.85 20.06 -10.95
C HIS A 49 -5.37 21.41 -11.51
N GLY A 50 -4.66 21.42 -12.63
CA GLY A 50 -4.11 22.65 -13.22
C GLY A 50 -2.99 23.29 -12.40
N ILE A 51 -2.27 22.49 -11.61
CA ILE A 51 -1.11 22.94 -10.82
C ILE A 51 0.09 23.07 -11.76
N VAL A 52 0.75 24.22 -11.74
CA VAL A 52 1.98 24.49 -12.47
C VAL A 52 3.11 24.55 -11.47
N ARG A 53 4.08 23.64 -11.61
CA ARG A 53 5.28 23.57 -10.78
C ARG A 53 6.48 24.22 -11.46
N ASP A 54 7.43 24.68 -10.67
CA ASP A 54 8.69 25.18 -11.17
C ASP A 54 9.55 24.03 -11.77
N PRO A 55 10.41 24.32 -12.78
CA PRO A 55 11.26 23.29 -13.37
C PRO A 55 12.15 22.59 -12.32
N GLY A 56 11.99 21.27 -12.20
CA GLY A 56 12.77 20.44 -11.27
C GLY A 56 12.12 20.24 -9.90
N GLU A 57 11.03 20.95 -9.59
CA GLU A 57 10.25 20.75 -8.37
C GLU A 57 9.58 19.34 -8.38
N ASP A 58 9.71 18.62 -7.27
CA ASP A 58 8.98 17.37 -7.01
C ASP A 58 7.64 17.70 -6.33
N ASN A 59 6.64 16.83 -6.49
CA ASN A 59 5.44 16.90 -5.67
C ASN A 59 5.70 16.28 -4.29
N ASP A 60 4.87 16.65 -3.33
CA ASP A 60 4.86 16.14 -1.96
C ASP A 60 3.61 15.27 -1.72
N ASP A 61 3.14 14.57 -2.75
CA ASP A 61 1.94 13.74 -2.67
C ASP A 61 2.19 12.39 -1.98
N TYR A 62 2.56 12.47 -0.71
CA TYR A 62 2.74 11.33 0.18
C TYR A 62 1.41 10.66 0.51
N TYR A 63 0.33 11.44 0.65
CA TYR A 63 -0.99 10.97 1.05
C TYR A 63 -1.56 9.90 0.10
N HIS A 64 -1.35 10.07 -1.21
CA HIS A 64 -1.72 9.09 -2.24
C HIS A 64 -0.55 8.21 -2.70
N GLN A 65 0.57 8.16 -1.96
CA GLN A 65 1.76 7.39 -2.36
C GLN A 65 2.20 7.69 -3.81
N ALA A 66 2.05 8.96 -4.24
CA ALA A 66 2.28 9.42 -5.60
C ALA A 66 3.41 10.48 -5.68
N HIS A 67 4.16 10.65 -4.59
CA HIS A 67 5.37 11.48 -4.52
C HIS A 67 6.52 10.92 -5.38
N LEU A 68 6.60 9.58 -5.51
CA LEU A 68 7.64 8.87 -6.27
C LEU A 68 7.09 7.63 -6.96
N PRO A 69 7.73 7.16 -8.06
CA PRO A 69 7.45 5.84 -8.61
C PRO A 69 7.55 4.76 -7.54
N VAL A 70 6.62 3.80 -7.54
CA VAL A 70 6.49 2.82 -6.44
C VAL A 70 7.77 2.01 -6.17
N ARG A 71 8.59 1.78 -7.20
CA ARG A 71 9.87 1.06 -7.09
C ARG A 71 10.95 1.87 -6.40
N GLU A 72 10.78 3.17 -6.32
CA GLU A 72 11.71 4.12 -5.70
C GLU A 72 11.30 4.51 -4.27
N GLN A 73 10.05 4.21 -3.87
CA GLN A 73 9.57 4.44 -2.51
C GLN A 73 10.32 3.55 -1.51
N LYS A 74 10.89 4.17 -0.47
CA LYS A 74 11.73 3.48 0.53
C LYS A 74 11.01 3.20 1.84
N GLU A 75 9.90 3.87 2.07
CA GLU A 75 9.22 3.91 3.35
C GLU A 75 7.71 3.91 3.16
N ALA A 76 6.99 3.27 4.10
CA ALA A 76 5.54 3.42 4.18
C ALA A 76 5.19 4.83 4.69
N VAL A 77 4.38 5.54 3.92
CA VAL A 77 4.05 6.97 4.10
C VAL A 77 2.61 7.26 3.68
N GLY A 78 2.06 8.38 4.15
CA GLY A 78 0.71 8.80 3.81
C GLY A 78 -0.36 7.89 4.38
N HIS A 79 -1.55 7.95 3.80
CA HIS A 79 -2.73 7.23 4.30
C HIS A 79 -2.51 5.71 4.37
N ALA A 80 -2.80 5.10 5.52
CA ALA A 80 -2.43 3.72 5.82
C ALA A 80 -3.14 2.70 4.90
N VAL A 81 -4.47 2.82 4.71
CA VAL A 81 -5.25 1.89 3.86
C VAL A 81 -4.81 1.95 2.40
N ARG A 82 -4.69 3.15 1.84
CA ARG A 82 -4.19 3.40 0.48
C ARG A 82 -2.87 2.68 0.22
N ALA A 83 -1.91 2.89 1.12
CA ALA A 83 -0.61 2.24 1.07
C ALA A 83 -0.73 0.71 1.05
N VAL A 84 -1.43 0.07 2.00
CA VAL A 84 -1.50 -1.40 2.02
C VAL A 84 -2.32 -1.99 0.87
N TYR A 85 -3.29 -1.27 0.32
CA TYR A 85 -3.99 -1.68 -0.90
C TYR A 85 -3.10 -1.57 -2.14
N LEU A 86 -2.30 -0.51 -2.24
CA LEU A 86 -1.27 -0.37 -3.27
C LEU A 86 -0.27 -1.54 -3.18
N TYR A 87 0.27 -1.79 -1.99
CA TYR A 87 1.30 -2.83 -1.78
C TYR A 87 0.75 -4.23 -2.07
N THR A 88 -0.52 -4.48 -1.73
CA THR A 88 -1.22 -5.73 -2.11
C THR A 88 -1.28 -5.88 -3.64
N GLY A 89 -1.64 -4.80 -4.36
CA GLY A 89 -1.64 -4.79 -5.83
C GLY A 89 -0.25 -5.03 -6.42
N MET A 90 0.77 -4.36 -5.88
CA MET A 90 2.18 -4.52 -6.27
C MET A 90 2.64 -5.97 -6.11
N ALA A 91 2.34 -6.60 -4.97
CA ALA A 91 2.71 -7.99 -4.70
C ALA A 91 2.05 -8.97 -5.69
N ILE A 92 0.76 -8.78 -6.01
CA ILE A 92 0.07 -9.59 -7.03
C ILE A 92 0.77 -9.45 -8.38
N ILE A 93 1.08 -8.22 -8.80
CA ILE A 93 1.72 -7.96 -10.08
C ILE A 93 3.14 -8.55 -10.12
N ALA A 94 3.92 -8.38 -9.06
CA ALA A 94 5.29 -8.91 -8.96
C ALA A 94 5.30 -10.43 -9.16
N LYS A 95 4.41 -11.14 -8.47
CA LYS A 95 4.23 -12.59 -8.60
C LYS A 95 3.91 -13.01 -10.04
N TYR A 96 2.88 -12.43 -10.65
CA TYR A 96 2.40 -12.89 -11.95
C TYR A 96 3.26 -12.43 -13.13
N LYS A 97 4.03 -11.35 -12.98
CA LYS A 97 4.96 -10.89 -14.00
C LYS A 97 6.40 -11.36 -13.79
N ASN A 98 6.70 -12.02 -12.67
CA ASN A 98 8.07 -12.34 -12.25
C ASN A 98 8.95 -11.07 -12.24
N ASP A 99 8.44 -10.00 -11.62
CA ASP A 99 9.13 -8.70 -11.55
C ASP A 99 9.87 -8.57 -10.22
N ASP A 100 11.16 -8.96 -10.23
CA ASP A 100 12.05 -8.92 -9.07
C ASP A 100 12.21 -7.50 -8.51
N THR A 101 12.12 -6.47 -9.36
CA THR A 101 12.27 -5.06 -8.92
C THR A 101 11.07 -4.61 -8.11
N LEU A 102 9.87 -5.05 -8.52
CA LEU A 102 8.63 -4.76 -7.79
C LEU A 102 8.52 -5.62 -6.52
N GLN A 103 9.00 -6.86 -6.56
CA GLN A 103 9.15 -7.69 -5.38
C GLN A 103 10.06 -7.03 -4.33
N ALA A 104 11.26 -6.59 -4.73
CA ALA A 104 12.18 -5.91 -3.83
C ALA A 104 11.59 -4.61 -3.24
N ALA A 105 10.73 -3.91 -3.99
CA ALA A 105 9.99 -2.77 -3.48
C ALA A 105 8.97 -3.18 -2.41
N CYS A 106 8.21 -4.26 -2.64
CA CYS A 106 7.27 -4.80 -1.65
C CYS A 106 7.98 -5.22 -0.36
N GLU A 107 9.11 -5.93 -0.46
CA GLU A 107 9.89 -6.36 0.70
C GLU A 107 10.41 -5.17 1.52
N ARG A 108 10.92 -4.13 0.85
CA ARG A 108 11.40 -2.91 1.52
C ARG A 108 10.26 -2.16 2.23
N LEU A 109 9.12 -2.00 1.57
CA LEU A 109 7.95 -1.31 2.14
C LEU A 109 7.34 -2.12 3.29
N TRP A 110 7.32 -3.45 3.17
CA TRP A 110 6.97 -4.36 4.26
C TRP A 110 7.87 -4.13 5.47
N ASP A 111 9.19 -4.12 5.27
CA ASP A 111 10.15 -3.98 6.36
C ASP A 111 10.07 -2.60 7.04
N SER A 112 9.91 -1.51 6.28
CA SER A 112 9.68 -0.17 6.89
C SER A 112 8.38 -0.13 7.69
N MET A 113 7.30 -0.67 7.16
CA MET A 113 6.01 -0.69 7.85
C MET A 113 6.08 -1.53 9.14
N THR A 114 6.56 -2.76 9.04
CA THR A 114 6.46 -3.74 10.14
C THR A 114 7.52 -3.56 11.21
N ASN A 115 8.74 -3.10 10.87
CA ASN A 115 9.80 -2.95 11.86
C ASN A 115 9.81 -1.57 12.53
N GLU A 116 9.20 -0.55 11.91
CA GLU A 116 9.35 0.84 12.36
C GLU A 116 8.02 1.53 12.66
N LYS A 117 6.92 1.13 12.02
CA LYS A 117 5.67 1.92 11.97
C LYS A 117 4.41 1.09 12.32
N MET A 118 4.60 -0.07 12.93
CA MET A 118 3.52 -0.97 13.33
C MET A 118 3.45 -1.10 14.86
N TYR A 119 2.24 -1.03 15.39
CA TYR A 119 1.97 -1.21 16.81
C TYR A 119 2.00 -2.69 17.20
N ILE A 120 2.17 -2.97 18.49
CA ILE A 120 2.21 -4.34 19.03
C ILE A 120 0.95 -5.17 18.72
N THR A 121 -0.17 -4.51 18.41
CA THR A 121 -1.44 -5.11 18.00
C THR A 121 -1.55 -5.39 16.49
N GLY A 122 -0.48 -5.16 15.70
CA GLY A 122 -0.56 -5.19 14.24
C GLY A 122 -1.31 -4.00 13.64
N GLY A 123 -1.60 -2.97 14.46
CA GLY A 123 -2.19 -1.73 13.99
C GLY A 123 -1.17 -0.88 13.22
N ILE A 124 -1.64 -0.16 12.21
CA ILE A 124 -0.88 0.79 11.40
C ILE A 124 -1.69 2.08 11.21
N GLY A 125 -1.01 3.21 11.09
CA GLY A 125 -1.63 4.54 11.12
C GLY A 125 -1.29 5.27 12.42
N GLY A 126 -0.12 5.90 12.42
CA GLY A 126 0.47 6.53 13.61
C GLY A 126 -0.14 7.89 13.97
N THR A 127 -0.98 8.46 13.11
CA THR A 127 -1.57 9.79 13.27
C THR A 127 -3.00 9.82 12.72
N PRO A 128 -3.95 10.51 13.40
CA PRO A 128 -5.29 10.74 12.90
C PRO A 128 -5.30 11.74 11.75
N GLU A 129 -4.29 12.61 11.66
CA GLU A 129 -4.13 13.53 10.55
C GLU A 129 -3.86 12.74 9.25
N GLY A 130 -4.89 12.68 8.40
CA GLY A 130 -4.82 11.93 7.14
C GLY A 130 -4.81 10.41 7.30
N GLU A 131 -5.14 9.89 8.49
CA GLU A 131 -5.27 8.44 8.74
C GLU A 131 -3.98 7.70 8.32
N ALA A 132 -2.85 8.29 8.67
CA ALA A 132 -1.59 8.10 7.96
C ALA A 132 -0.49 7.44 8.79
N PHE A 133 0.50 6.90 8.09
CA PHE A 133 1.81 6.66 8.67
C PHE A 133 2.47 7.97 9.10
N SER A 134 3.08 7.97 10.28
CA SER A 134 3.99 9.03 10.73
C SER A 134 5.44 8.67 10.35
N TYR A 135 6.43 9.21 11.08
CA TYR A 135 7.85 8.88 10.90
C TYR A 135 8.26 7.60 11.65
N PRO A 136 9.42 6.99 11.32
CA PRO A 136 9.90 5.77 11.97
C PRO A 136 9.92 5.86 13.50
N PHE A 137 9.46 4.79 14.17
CA PHE A 137 9.39 4.62 15.62
C PHE A 137 8.48 5.61 16.37
N HIS A 138 7.70 6.42 15.65
CA HIS A 138 6.67 7.26 16.25
C HIS A 138 5.36 6.49 16.40
N LEU A 139 5.18 5.88 17.58
CA LEU A 139 4.05 5.01 17.90
C LEU A 139 3.34 5.46 19.19
N PRO A 140 2.71 6.66 19.23
CA PRO A 140 2.00 7.14 20.40
C PRO A 140 0.72 6.34 20.67
N ASN A 141 0.59 5.73 21.85
CA ASN A 141 -0.56 4.89 22.16
C ASN A 141 -1.87 5.67 22.39
N ASP A 142 -1.79 6.94 22.81
CA ASP A 142 -2.95 7.78 23.15
C ASP A 142 -3.50 8.57 21.95
N ARG A 143 -2.73 8.66 20.86
CA ARG A 143 -3.07 9.43 19.65
C ARG A 143 -2.91 8.63 18.35
N MET A 144 -2.70 7.32 18.43
CA MET A 144 -2.71 6.46 17.24
C MET A 144 -4.06 6.48 16.55
N TYR A 145 -4.07 6.29 15.24
CA TYR A 145 -5.29 6.09 14.49
C TYR A 145 -5.65 4.61 14.38
N ASN A 146 -4.69 3.76 14.01
CA ASN A 146 -4.83 2.29 13.96
C ASN A 146 -6.16 1.80 13.39
N GLU A 147 -6.48 2.27 12.18
CA GLU A 147 -7.74 1.99 11.52
C GLU A 147 -7.93 0.47 11.30
N SER A 148 -9.13 -0.04 11.57
CA SER A 148 -9.48 -1.45 11.32
C SER A 148 -9.32 -1.84 9.85
N CYS A 149 -9.67 -0.95 8.90
CA CYS A 149 -9.45 -1.20 7.47
C CYS A 149 -7.97 -1.34 7.12
N ALA A 150 -7.09 -0.59 7.79
CA ALA A 150 -5.66 -0.65 7.53
C ALA A 150 -5.08 -1.98 8.04
N ALA A 151 -5.55 -2.47 9.19
CA ALA A 151 -5.18 -3.80 9.68
C ALA A 151 -5.70 -4.94 8.76
N ILE A 152 -6.90 -4.80 8.20
CA ILE A 152 -7.43 -5.74 7.18
C ILE A 152 -6.57 -5.70 5.90
N GLY A 153 -6.21 -4.50 5.44
CA GLY A 153 -5.34 -4.32 4.27
C GLY A 153 -3.93 -4.88 4.49
N LEU A 154 -3.38 -4.74 5.70
CA LEU A 154 -2.13 -5.41 6.09
C LEU A 154 -2.24 -6.93 5.96
N ALA A 155 -3.35 -7.53 6.42
CA ALA A 155 -3.56 -8.97 6.27
C ALA A 155 -3.66 -9.39 4.79
N PHE A 156 -4.28 -8.57 3.92
CA PHE A 156 -4.27 -8.82 2.48
C PHE A 156 -2.86 -8.76 1.89
N PHE A 157 -2.07 -7.76 2.27
CA PHE A 157 -0.70 -7.61 1.79
C PHE A 157 0.17 -8.78 2.27
N ALA A 158 0.08 -9.15 3.55
CA ALA A 158 0.81 -10.25 4.15
C ALA A 158 0.56 -11.58 3.44
N ARG A 159 -0.71 -11.88 3.13
CA ARG A 159 -1.07 -13.05 2.32
C ARG A 159 -0.35 -13.05 0.96
N ARG A 160 -0.28 -11.90 0.28
CA ARG A 160 0.38 -11.81 -1.04
C ARG A 160 1.89 -11.93 -0.94
N MET A 161 2.48 -11.41 0.12
CA MET A 161 3.91 -11.63 0.41
C MET A 161 4.22 -13.11 0.63
N LEU A 162 3.38 -13.86 1.38
CA LEU A 162 3.53 -15.32 1.55
C LEU A 162 3.45 -16.10 0.23
N GLU A 163 2.55 -15.69 -0.66
CA GLU A 163 2.39 -16.31 -1.98
C GLU A 163 3.57 -16.03 -2.92
N MET A 164 4.32 -14.95 -2.69
CA MET A 164 5.55 -14.62 -3.42
C MET A 164 6.76 -15.32 -2.81
N THR A 165 6.88 -15.31 -1.48
CA THR A 165 8.05 -15.84 -0.77
C THR A 165 7.60 -16.45 0.57
N PRO A 166 7.85 -17.76 0.78
CA PRO A 166 7.40 -18.46 1.98
C PRO A 166 8.28 -18.14 3.19
N ASN A 167 8.12 -16.94 3.74
CA ASN A 167 8.79 -16.46 4.95
C ASN A 167 7.76 -16.27 6.07
N ASN A 168 8.03 -16.83 7.26
CA ASN A 168 7.11 -16.79 8.40
C ASN A 168 6.82 -15.36 8.86
N LYS A 169 7.72 -14.39 8.66
CA LYS A 169 7.51 -12.99 9.08
C LYS A 169 6.19 -12.41 8.54
N TYR A 170 5.77 -12.84 7.36
CA TYR A 170 4.50 -12.40 6.77
C TYR A 170 3.30 -13.04 7.48
N ALA A 171 3.38 -14.33 7.81
CA ALA A 171 2.31 -15.04 8.53
C ALA A 171 2.17 -14.55 9.97
N ASP A 172 3.29 -14.28 10.66
CA ASP A 172 3.32 -13.82 12.04
C ASP A 172 2.60 -12.46 12.17
N GLU A 173 2.86 -11.53 11.25
CA GLU A 173 2.21 -10.21 11.27
C GLU A 173 0.77 -10.23 10.75
N MET A 174 0.45 -11.15 9.83
CA MET A 174 -0.94 -11.42 9.46
C MET A 174 -1.75 -11.91 10.67
N GLU A 175 -1.21 -12.87 11.43
CA GLU A 175 -1.83 -13.39 12.65
C GLU A 175 -2.00 -12.28 13.69
N ARG A 176 -0.93 -11.50 13.94
CA ARG A 176 -0.96 -10.37 14.88
C ARG A 176 -2.08 -9.39 14.54
N ALA A 177 -2.20 -8.96 13.28
CA ALA A 177 -3.23 -8.03 12.86
C ALA A 177 -4.64 -8.62 13.04
N ILE A 178 -4.86 -9.85 12.58
CA ILE A 178 -6.17 -10.53 12.62
C ILE A 178 -6.64 -10.69 14.07
N TYR A 179 -5.84 -11.26 14.96
CA TYR A 179 -6.27 -11.59 16.32
C TYR A 179 -6.29 -10.39 17.28
N ASN A 180 -5.81 -9.23 16.86
CA ASN A 180 -5.79 -8.03 17.70
C ASN A 180 -6.56 -6.87 17.05
N THR A 181 -5.95 -6.12 16.13
CA THR A 181 -6.55 -4.86 15.63
C THR A 181 -7.80 -5.11 14.77
N VAL A 182 -7.84 -6.20 13.99
CA VAL A 182 -9.02 -6.52 13.17
C VAL A 182 -10.20 -6.92 14.06
N LEU A 183 -10.03 -7.89 14.97
CA LEU A 183 -11.10 -8.31 15.88
C LEU A 183 -11.48 -7.22 16.88
N GLY A 184 -10.54 -6.39 17.32
CA GLY A 184 -10.81 -5.25 18.19
C GLY A 184 -11.64 -4.13 17.54
N GLY A 185 -11.81 -4.16 16.21
CA GLY A 185 -12.63 -3.21 15.45
C GLY A 185 -14.14 -3.45 15.50
N MET A 186 -14.60 -4.53 16.14
CA MET A 186 -16.02 -4.86 16.27
C MET A 186 -16.40 -5.20 17.71
N ALA A 187 -17.66 -4.94 18.08
CA ALA A 187 -18.23 -5.46 19.31
C ALA A 187 -18.42 -6.97 19.24
N LEU A 188 -18.58 -7.64 20.39
CA LEU A 188 -18.75 -9.10 20.45
C LEU A 188 -20.06 -9.58 19.82
N ASP A 189 -21.05 -8.71 19.68
CA ASP A 189 -22.37 -8.97 19.10
C ASP A 189 -22.52 -8.55 17.62
N GLY A 190 -21.47 -7.97 17.03
CA GLY A 190 -21.43 -7.51 15.64
C GLY A 190 -21.96 -6.09 15.44
#